data_AF-A0A2P5K432-F1
#
_entry.id   AF-A0A2P5K432-F1
#
_cell.length_a   1.000
_cell.length_b   1.000
_cell.length_c   1.000
_cell.angle_alpha   90.00
_cell.angle_beta   90.00
_cell.angle_gamma   90.00
#
_symmetry.space_group_name_H-M   'P 1'
#
loop_
_entity.id
_entity.type
_entity.pdbx_description
1 polymer ?
#
loop_
_entity_poly.entity_id
_entity_poly.type
_entity_poly.pdbx_seq_one_letter_code
_entity_poly.pdbx_strand_id
1 'polypeptide(L)'
;MTKAEILLQVKKAEEDAKSIVSEGKEANNTKIIRARNQAREILENAKRESIENAEQKIAQAKEQMKIHKEDMIKKGLAEAEAVKTKADTNVTKSTEFLIDKFERSIYAGS
;
A
#
# COMPACT_ATOMS: atom_id res chain seq x y z
N MET A 1 37.10 -20.46 67.72
CA MET A 1 37.24 -20.91 66.32
C MET A 1 38.69 -21.22 66.05
N THR A 2 38.95 -22.37 65.44
CA THR A 2 40.29 -22.81 65.03
C THR A 2 40.65 -22.23 63.67
N LYS A 3 41.96 -22.12 63.39
CA LYS A 3 42.47 -21.67 62.10
C LYS A 3 41.93 -22.49 60.91
N ALA A 4 41.66 -23.79 61.14
CA ALA A 4 41.10 -24.70 60.14
C ALA A 4 39.65 -24.35 59.77
N GLU A 5 38.81 -24.02 60.76
CA GLU A 5 37.41 -23.62 60.52
C GLU A 5 37.32 -22.32 59.70
N ILE A 6 38.23 -21.37 59.95
CA ILE A 6 38.29 -20.10 59.20
C ILE A 6 38.66 -20.35 57.74
N LEU A 7 39.68 -21.18 57.47
CA LEU A 7 40.08 -21.53 56.10
C LEU A 7 38.97 -22.23 55.32
N LEU A 8 38.20 -23.10 55.99
CA LEU A 8 37.05 -23.79 55.40
C LEU A 8 35.92 -22.82 55.03
N GLN A 9 35.64 -21.84 55.89
CA GLN A 9 34.67 -20.79 55.59
C GLN A 9 35.12 -19.90 54.43
N VAL A 10 36.40 -19.51 54.38
CA VAL A 10 36.96 -18.72 53.28
C VAL A 10 36.85 -19.46 51.95
N LYS A 11 37.21 -20.76 51.93
CA LYS A 11 37.12 -21.57 50.71
C LYS A 11 35.68 -21.69 50.21
N LYS A 12 34.72 -21.90 51.13
CA LYS A 12 33.30 -21.95 50.80
C LYS A 12 32.80 -20.62 50.22
N ALA A 13 33.17 -19.51 50.86
CA ALA A 13 32.82 -18.18 50.35
C ALA A 13 33.43 -17.89 48.97
N GLU A 14 34.64 -18.38 48.69
CA GLU A 14 35.27 -18.25 47.37
C GLU A 14 34.53 -19.07 46.29
N GLU A 15 34.12 -20.30 46.61
CA GLU A 15 33.32 -21.13 45.71
C GLU A 15 31.94 -20.52 45.45
N ASP A 16 31.26 -20.02 46.49
CA ASP A 16 29.97 -19.33 46.38
C ASP A 16 30.09 -18.08 45.50
N ALA A 17 31.14 -17.27 45.70
CA ALA A 17 31.41 -16.09 44.87
C ALA A 17 31.66 -16.45 43.40
N LYS A 18 32.38 -17.55 43.13
CA LYS A 18 32.60 -18.04 41.75
C LYS A 18 31.29 -18.50 41.11
N SER A 19 30.41 -19.19 41.85
CA SER A 19 29.09 -19.60 41.36
C SER A 19 28.24 -18.40 40.97
N ILE A 20 28.15 -17.39 41.86
CA ILE A 20 27.38 -16.16 41.61
C ILE A 20 27.86 -15.46 40.33
N VAL A 21 29.18 -15.38 40.11
CA VAL A 21 29.74 -14.77 38.90
C VAL A 21 29.40 -15.59 37.66
N SER A 22 29.46 -16.92 37.74
CA SER A 22 29.11 -17.80 36.61
C SER A 22 27.64 -17.67 36.23
N GLU A 23 26.75 -17.77 37.21
CA GLU A 23 25.31 -17.61 37.03
C GLU A 23 24.96 -16.23 36.47
N GLY A 24 25.61 -15.17 36.97
CA GLY A 24 25.45 -13.82 36.45
C GLY A 24 25.84 -13.70 34.97
N LYS A 25 26.93 -14.35 34.56
CA LYS A 25 27.37 -14.38 33.15
C LYS A 25 26.38 -15.13 32.26
N GLU A 26 25.90 -16.29 32.69
CA GLU A 26 24.91 -17.08 31.93
C GLU A 26 23.58 -16.33 31.80
N ALA A 27 23.10 -15.72 32.88
CA ALA A 27 21.89 -14.91 32.87
C ALA A 27 22.02 -13.71 31.92
N ASN A 28 23.17 -13.04 31.91
CA ASN A 28 23.43 -11.95 31.00
C ASN A 28 23.47 -12.42 29.53
N ASN A 29 24.17 -13.52 29.25
CA ASN A 29 24.23 -14.08 27.90
C ASN A 29 22.82 -14.46 27.40
N THR A 30 22.02 -15.10 28.26
CA THR A 30 20.63 -15.45 27.95
C THR A 30 19.78 -14.21 27.62
N LYS A 31 19.93 -13.12 28.38
CA LYS A 31 19.24 -11.85 28.09
C LYS A 31 19.66 -11.28 26.74
N ILE A 32 20.95 -11.30 26.41
CA ILE A 32 21.46 -10.80 25.14
C ILE A 32 20.92 -11.63 23.96
N ILE A 33 20.94 -12.96 24.08
CA ILE A 33 20.42 -13.86 23.04
C ILE A 33 18.91 -13.61 22.84
N ARG A 34 18.14 -13.50 23.93
CA ARG A 34 16.71 -13.21 23.87
C ARG A 34 16.44 -11.87 23.18
N ALA A 35 17.15 -10.80 23.57
CA ALA A 35 17.00 -9.49 22.97
C ALA A 35 17.33 -9.51 21.46
N ARG A 36 18.38 -10.22 21.04
CA ARG A 36 18.73 -10.38 19.63
C ARG A 36 17.68 -11.14 18.83
N ASN A 37 17.13 -12.21 19.41
CA ASN A 37 16.07 -12.97 18.76
C ASN A 37 14.80 -12.12 18.60
N GLN A 38 14.40 -11.38 19.64
CA GLN A 38 13.26 -10.45 19.57
C GLN A 38 13.49 -9.35 18.53
N ALA A 39 14.69 -8.77 18.47
CA ALA A 39 15.01 -7.77 17.45
C ALA A 39 14.93 -8.35 16.03
N ARG A 40 15.41 -9.57 15.82
CA ARG A 40 15.31 -10.26 14.52
C ARG A 40 13.85 -10.54 14.15
N GLU A 41 13.03 -10.96 15.11
CA GLU A 41 11.59 -11.19 14.89
C GLU A 41 10.85 -9.90 14.51
N ILE A 42 11.14 -8.79 15.21
CA ILE A 42 10.58 -7.47 14.88
C ILE A 42 10.94 -7.07 13.45
N LEU A 43 12.20 -7.27 13.03
CA LEU A 43 12.66 -6.93 11.68
C LEU A 43 11.97 -7.78 10.61
N GLU A 44 11.86 -9.09 10.82
CA GLU A 44 11.18 -9.98 9.88
C GLU A 44 9.68 -9.68 9.78
N ASN A 45 9.02 -9.38 10.91
CA ASN A 45 7.62 -8.98 10.91
C ASN A 45 7.42 -7.65 10.19
N ALA A 46 8.24 -6.63 10.48
CA ALA A 46 8.16 -5.34 9.81
C ALA A 46 8.39 -5.47 8.29
N LYS A 47 9.32 -6.35 7.87
CA LYS A 47 9.55 -6.62 6.45
C LYS A 47 8.34 -7.28 5.80
N ARG A 48 7.74 -8.27 6.46
CA ARG A 48 6.53 -8.95 5.96
C ARG A 48 5.37 -7.98 5.84
N GLU A 49 5.08 -7.23 6.89
CA GLU A 49 4.04 -6.20 6.89
C GLU A 49 4.27 -5.14 5.82
N SER A 50 5.52 -4.75 5.58
CA SER A 50 5.85 -3.80 4.51
C SER A 50 5.54 -4.34 3.12
N ILE A 51 5.85 -5.61 2.86
CA ILE A 51 5.55 -6.29 1.59
C ILE A 51 4.04 -6.43 1.42
N GLU A 52 3.33 -6.93 2.43
CA GLU A 52 1.87 -7.09 2.39
C GLU A 52 1.17 -5.74 2.15
N ASN A 53 1.60 -4.68 2.84
CA ASN A 53 1.06 -3.33 2.62
C ASN A 53 1.34 -2.81 1.20
N ALA A 54 2.52 -3.07 0.66
CA ALA A 54 2.85 -2.66 -0.70
C ALA A 54 1.99 -3.39 -1.73
N GLU A 55 1.82 -4.70 -1.58
CA GLU A 55 0.97 -5.53 -2.44
C GLU A 55 -0.50 -5.09 -2.37
N GLN A 56 -1.03 -4.84 -1.17
CA GLN A 56 -2.38 -4.34 -0.97
C GLN A 56 -2.59 -2.98 -1.66
N LYS A 57 -1.65 -2.04 -1.50
CA LYS A 57 -1.73 -0.73 -2.16
C LYS A 57 -1.70 -0.85 -3.68
N ILE A 58 -0.87 -1.74 -4.23
CA ILE A 58 -0.83 -2.00 -5.68
C ILE A 58 -2.14 -2.60 -6.16
N ALA A 59 -2.70 -3.57 -5.43
CA ALA A 59 -3.98 -4.18 -5.78
C ALA A 59 -5.12 -3.16 -5.75
N GLN A 60 -5.20 -2.33 -4.71
CA GLN A 60 -6.17 -1.25 -4.59
C GLN A 60 -6.02 -0.23 -5.73
N ALA A 61 -4.79 0.19 -6.03
CA ALA A 61 -4.53 1.13 -7.13
C ALA A 61 -4.97 0.55 -8.49
N LYS A 62 -4.71 -0.74 -8.75
CA LYS A 62 -5.16 -1.41 -9.97
C LYS A 62 -6.68 -1.43 -10.09
N GLU A 63 -7.39 -1.72 -9.01
CA GLU A 63 -8.86 -1.73 -9.02
C GLU A 63 -9.42 -0.32 -9.24
N GLN A 64 -8.86 0.69 -8.57
CA GLN A 64 -9.24 2.08 -8.79
C GLN A 64 -8.98 2.52 -10.25
N MET A 65 -7.85 2.13 -10.84
CA MET A 65 -7.56 2.40 -12.25
C MET A 65 -8.57 1.74 -13.18
N LYS A 66 -9.01 0.52 -12.87
CA LYS A 66 -10.04 -0.19 -13.65
C LYS A 66 -11.37 0.54 -13.58
N ILE A 67 -11.83 0.91 -12.38
CA ILE A 67 -13.06 1.68 -12.18
C ILE A 67 -12.98 3.01 -12.93
N HIS A 68 -11.86 3.73 -12.81
CA HIS A 68 -11.68 5.01 -13.48
C HIS A 68 -11.66 4.88 -15.00
N LYS A 69 -11.02 3.82 -15.52
CA LYS A 69 -11.04 3.52 -16.96
C LYS A 69 -12.46 3.25 -17.46
N GLU A 70 -13.23 2.45 -16.74
CA GLU A 70 -14.62 2.16 -17.10
C GLU A 70 -15.49 3.42 -17.08
N ASP A 71 -15.29 4.30 -16.09
CA ASP A 71 -15.97 5.60 -16.00
C ASP A 71 -15.61 6.51 -17.17
N MET A 72 -14.31 6.64 -17.51
CA MET A 72 -13.85 7.40 -18.66
C MET A 72 -14.45 6.90 -19.97
N ILE A 73 -14.53 5.58 -20.16
CA ILE A 73 -15.15 4.99 -21.36
C ILE A 73 -16.64 5.32 -21.42
N LYS A 74 -17.37 5.15 -20.31
CA LYS A 74 -18.80 5.48 -20.24
C LYS A 74 -19.05 6.96 -20.54
N LYS A 75 -18.25 7.84 -19.97
CA LYS A 75 -18.34 9.28 -20.21
C LYS A 75 -18.05 9.62 -21.67
N GLY A 76 -16.99 9.06 -22.25
CA GLY A 76 -16.66 9.26 -23.66
C GLY A 76 -17.76 8.78 -24.61
N LEU A 77 -18.40 7.65 -24.33
CA LEU A 77 -19.56 7.16 -25.10
C LEU A 77 -20.75 8.11 -24.99
N ALA A 78 -21.05 8.61 -23.79
CA ALA A 78 -22.14 9.57 -23.59
C ALA A 78 -21.89 10.89 -24.32
N GLU A 79 -20.65 11.40 -24.28
CA GLU A 79 -20.25 12.60 -25.02
C GLU A 79 -20.34 12.39 -26.54
N ALA A 80 -19.90 11.24 -27.05
CA ALA A 80 -20.00 10.91 -28.47
C ALA A 80 -21.45 10.84 -28.96
N GLU A 81 -22.34 10.20 -28.20
CA GLU A 81 -23.77 10.15 -28.51
C GLU A 81 -24.41 11.55 -28.49
N ALA A 82 -24.02 12.42 -27.55
CA ALA A 82 -24.48 13.80 -27.51
C ALA A 82 -24.01 14.61 -28.74
N VAL A 83 -22.76 14.43 -29.17
CA VAL A 83 -22.23 15.05 -30.39
C VAL A 83 -22.98 14.55 -31.62
N LYS A 84 -23.19 13.24 -31.74
CA LYS A 84 -23.93 12.63 -32.85
C LYS A 84 -25.35 13.18 -32.95
N THR A 85 -26.08 13.19 -31.84
CA THR A 85 -27.46 13.72 -31.78
C THR A 85 -27.52 15.19 -32.22
N LYS A 86 -26.54 16.00 -31.78
CA LYS A 86 -26.44 17.41 -32.16
C LYS A 86 -26.10 17.57 -33.65
N ALA A 87 -25.21 16.74 -34.18
CA ALA A 87 -24.84 16.75 -35.59
C ALA A 87 -26.03 16.38 -36.47
N ASP A 88 -26.75 15.31 -36.15
CA ASP A 88 -27.95 14.86 -36.89
C ASP A 88 -29.01 15.97 -36.94
N THR A 89 -29.27 16.63 -35.81
CA THR A 89 -30.19 17.77 -35.75
C THR A 89 -29.76 18.93 -36.66
N ASN A 90 -28.47 19.22 -36.72
CA ASN A 90 -27.94 20.30 -37.56
C ASN A 90 -27.95 19.94 -39.04
N VAL A 91 -27.73 18.68 -39.41
CA VAL A 91 -27.82 18.20 -40.79
C VAL A 91 -29.24 18.39 -41.31
N THR A 92 -30.25 17.98 -40.54
CA THR A 92 -31.67 18.18 -40.90
C THR A 92 -31.99 19.66 -41.12
N LYS A 93 -31.66 20.52 -40.14
CA LYS A 93 -31.89 21.98 -40.25
C LYS A 93 -31.16 22.62 -41.43
N SER A 94 -29.93 22.20 -41.70
CA SER A 94 -29.14 22.74 -42.82
C SER A 94 -29.74 22.32 -44.16
N THR A 95 -30.26 21.09 -44.25
CA THR A 95 -30.92 20.58 -45.45
C THR A 95 -32.22 21.33 -45.72
N GLU A 96 -33.06 21.53 -44.70
CA GLU A 96 -34.28 22.35 -44.79
C GLU A 96 -33.96 23.80 -45.21
N PHE A 97 -32.92 24.40 -44.63
CA PHE A 97 -32.48 25.74 -44.98
C PHE A 97 -32.01 25.85 -46.43
N LEU A 98 -31.26 24.86 -46.93
CA LEU A 98 -30.83 24.83 -48.33
C LEU A 98 -32.00 24.69 -49.30
N ILE A 99 -33.00 23.86 -48.97
CA ILE A 99 -34.22 23.70 -49.76
C ILE A 99 -35.00 25.02 -49.80
N ASP A 100 -35.27 25.67 -48.66
CA ASP A 100 -35.97 26.96 -48.62
C ASP A 100 -35.24 28.04 -49.43
N LYS A 101 -33.90 28.10 -49.35
CA LYS A 101 -33.11 29.03 -50.16
C LYS A 101 -33.20 28.74 -51.66
N PHE A 102 -33.20 27.47 -52.05
CA PHE A 102 -33.31 27.05 -53.43
C PHE A 102 -34.71 27.32 -54.01
N GLU A 103 -35.77 27.04 -53.27
CA GLU A 103 -37.13 27.37 -53.69
C GLU A 103 -37.29 28.87 -53.89
N ARG A 104 -36.82 29.69 -52.93
CA ARG A 104 -36.85 31.15 -53.07
C ARG A 104 -36.07 31.66 -54.27
N SER A 105 -34.93 31.05 -54.61
CA SER A 105 -34.16 31.49 -55.79
C SER A 105 -34.84 31.14 -57.11
N ILE A 106 -35.55 30.01 -57.17
CA ILE A 106 -36.38 29.66 -58.35
C ILE A 106 -37.56 30.62 -58.47
N TYR A 107 -38.32 30.85 -57.39
CA TYR A 107 -39.49 31.74 -57.43
C TYR A 107 -39.16 33.22 -57.60
N ALA A 108 -37.95 33.66 -57.23
CA ALA A 108 -37.48 35.03 -57.48
C ALA A 108 -36.83 35.21 -58.87
N GLY A 109 -36.58 34.13 -59.60
CA GLY A 109 -35.97 34.13 -60.94
C GLY A 109 -36.93 33.84 -62.09
N SER A 110 -38.20 33.53 -61.80
CA SER A 110 -39.32 33.42 -62.74
C SER A 110 -40.21 34.66 -62.68
#